data_AF-A0A533SGS7-F1
#
_entry.id   AF-A0A533SGS7-F1
#
_cell.length_a   1.000
_cell.length_b   1.000
_cell.length_c   1.000
_cell.angle_alpha   90.00
_cell.angle_beta   90.00
_cell.angle_gamma   90.00
#
_symmetry.space_group_name_H-M   'P 1'
#
loop_
_entity.id
_entity.type
_entity.pdbx_description
1 polymer ?
#
loop_
_entity_poly.entity_id
_entity_poly.type
_entity_poly.pdbx_seq_one_letter_code
_entity_poly.pdbx_strand_id
1 'polypeptide(L)' 'MNRESAFTIVQKYIQNGGLINHMLAVEAAMRFYAQKLGEDPDTWGLTGLLHDF' A
#
# COMPACT_ATOMS: atom_id res chain seq x y z
N MET A 1 -6.77 6.35 8.93
CA MET A 1 -7.32 5.61 7.77
C MET A 1 -6.91 4.15 7.94
N ASN A 2 -7.78 3.16 7.67
CA ASN A 2 -7.41 1.75 7.76
C ASN A 2 -7.07 1.18 6.37
N ARG A 3 -6.32 0.06 6.31
CA ARG A 3 -5.87 -0.57 5.07
C ARG A 3 -7.03 -0.90 4.12
N GLU A 4 -8.15 -1.38 4.66
CA GLU A 4 -9.33 -1.74 3.87
C GLU A 4 -9.94 -0.53 3.16
N SER A 5 -10.04 0.61 3.84
CA SER A 5 -10.51 1.86 3.23
C SER A 5 -9.56 2.32 2.12
N ALA A 6 -8.25 2.26 2.36
CA ALA A 6 -7.24 2.60 1.35
C ALA A 6 -7.33 1.68 0.12
N PHE A 7 -7.48 0.37 0.34
CA PHE A 7 -7.62 -0.60 -0.75
C PHE A 7 -8.93 -0.39 -1.53
N THR A 8 -10.02 -0.06 -0.86
CA THR A 8 -11.30 0.28 -1.51
C THR A 8 -11.16 1.51 -2.41
N ILE A 9 -10.38 2.50 -1.98
CA ILE A 9 -10.04 3.67 -2.80
C ILE A 9 -9.24 3.21 -4.03
N VAL A 10 -8.16 2.45 -3.86
CA VAL A 10 -7.37 1.91 -4.98
C VAL A 10 -8.24 1.17 -5.99
N GLN A 11 -9.08 0.23 -5.56
CA GLN A 11 -9.98 -0.51 -6.44
C GLN A 11 -11.02 0.36 -7.15
N LYS A 12 -11.42 1.49 -6.54
CA LYS A 12 -12.40 2.40 -7.12
C LYS A 12 -11.83 3.19 -8.29
N TYR A 13 -10.60 3.67 -8.20
CA TYR A 13 -10.04 4.56 -9.24
C TYR A 13 -9.01 3.89 -10.15
N ILE A 14 -8.35 2.83 -9.68
CA ILE A 14 -7.43 2.02 -10.48
C ILE A 14 -8.19 0.81 -11.00
N GLN A 15 -8.41 0.74 -12.31
CA GLN A 15 -9.05 -0.41 -12.97
C GLN A 15 -8.04 -1.36 -13.64
N ASN A 16 -6.77 -0.95 -13.71
CA ASN A 16 -5.69 -1.76 -14.26
C ASN A 16 -5.17 -2.73 -13.19
N GLY A 17 -5.47 -4.02 -13.35
CA GLY A 17 -5.03 -5.07 -12.43
C GLY A 17 -3.50 -5.16 -12.26
N GLY A 18 -2.73 -4.82 -13.30
CA GLY A 18 -1.26 -4.77 -13.21
C GLY A 18 -0.78 -3.67 -12.25
N LEU A 19 -1.45 -2.52 -12.27
CA LEU A 19 -1.13 -1.40 -11.38
C LEU A 19 -1.57 -1.69 -9.94
N ILE A 20 -2.72 -2.34 -9.75
CA ILE A 20 -3.14 -2.83 -8.42
C ILE A 20 -2.11 -3.80 -7.84
N ASN A 21 -1.64 -4.76 -8.64
CA ASN A 21 -0.62 -5.71 -8.21
C ASN A 21 0.72 -5.02 -7.88
N HIS A 22 1.08 -3.99 -8.64
CA HIS A 22 2.25 -3.15 -8.34
C HIS A 22 2.12 -2.47 -6.97
N MET A 23 0.99 -1.80 -6.71
CA MET A 23 0.74 -1.13 -5.43
C MET A 23 0.75 -2.09 -4.24
N LEU A 24 0.20 -3.31 -4.40
CA LEU A 24 0.26 -4.36 -3.38
C LEU A 24 1.70 -4.85 -3.13
N ALA A 25 2.51 -4.98 -4.17
CA ALA A 25 3.92 -5.35 -4.03
C ALA A 25 4.72 -4.27 -3.30
N VAL A 26 4.47 -2.99 -3.62
CA VAL A 26 5.10 -1.84 -2.94
C VAL A 26 4.67 -1.76 -1.48
N GLU A 27 3.39 -1.95 -1.17
CA GLU A 27 2.91 -2.07 0.22
C GLU A 27 3.70 -3.13 0.99
N ALA A 28 3.83 -4.34 0.43
CA ALA A 28 4.54 -5.44 1.08
C ALA A 28 6.02 -5.08 1.33
N ALA A 29 6.69 -4.47 0.35
CA ALA A 29 8.07 -4.01 0.50
C ALA A 29 8.20 -2.93 1.59
N MET A 30 7.30 -1.95 1.61
CA MET A 30 7.27 -0.87 2.60
C MET A 30 7.07 -1.41 4.01
N ARG A 31 6.15 -2.36 4.21
CA ARG A 31 5.93 -3.01 5.52
C ARG A 31 7.17 -3.73 6.01
N PHE A 32 7.89 -4.41 5.10
CA PHE A 32 9.14 -5.09 5.43
C PHE A 32 10.25 -4.12 5.84
N TYR A 33 10.41 -3.01 5.11
CA TYR A 33 11.41 -2.00 5.46
C TYR A 33 11.07 -1.28 6.77
N ALA A 34 9.80 -0.99 7.04
CA ALA A 34 9.38 -0.41 8.30
C ALA A 34 9.83 -1.26 9.50
N GLN A 35 9.57 -2.57 9.45
CA GLN A 35 10.02 -3.50 10.50
C GLN A 35 11.54 -3.51 10.65
N LYS A 36 12.30 -3.47 9.54
CA LYS A 36 13.76 -3.42 9.57
C LYS A 36 14.32 -2.12 10.16
N LEU A 37 13.60 -1.01 9.98
CA LEU A 37 14.01 0.31 10.44
C LEU A 37 13.44 0.68 11.82
N GLY A 38 12.60 -0.17 12.41
CA GLY A 38 11.95 0.10 13.70
C GLY A 38 10.79 1.09 13.60
N GLU A 39 10.25 1.27 12.39
CA GLU A 39 9.15 2.18 12.08
C GLU A 39 7.80 1.44 12.08
N ASP A 40 6.70 2.21 12.06
CA ASP A 40 5.34 1.65 12.01
C ASP A 40 5.01 1.00 10.64
N PRO A 41 4.85 -0.34 10.56
CA PRO A 41 4.53 -1.01 9.31
C PRO A 41 3.18 -0.61 8.72
N ASP A 42 2.20 -0.23 9.54
CA ASP A 42 0.88 0.12 9.04
C ASP A 42 0.88 1.49 8.34
N THR A 43 1.55 2.48 8.92
CA THR A 43 1.77 3.78 8.27
C THR A 43 2.56 3.66 6.96
N TRP A 44 3.62 2.86 6.95
CA TRP A 44 4.44 2.62 5.75
C TRP A 44 3.68 1.83 4.68
N GLY A 45 2.94 0.80 5.09
CA GLY A 45 2.10 0.01 4.19
C GLY A 45 1.01 0.84 3.53
N LEU A 46 0.32 1.69 4.30
CA LEU A 46 -0.68 2.62 3.77
C LEU A 46 -0.08 3.61 2.76
N THR A 47 1.10 4.15 3.07
CA THR A 47 1.83 5.05 2.16
C THR A 47 2.18 4.32 0.86
N GLY A 48 2.73 3.11 0.95
CA GLY A 48 3.06 2.28 -0.22
C GLY A 48 1.82 1.87 -1.03
N LEU A 49 0.69 1.62 -0.38
CA LEU A 49 -0.55 1.26 -1.07
C LEU A 49 -1.16 2.42 -1.85
N LEU A 50 -0.99 3.67 -1.40
CA LEU A 50 -1.63 4.85 -1.99
C LEU A 50 -0.68 5.75 -2.79
N HIS A 51 0.60 5.41 -2.90
CA HIS A 51 1.61 6.29 -3.50
C HIS A 51 1.35 6.64 -4.97
N ASP A 52 0.75 5.71 -5.71
CA ASP A 52 0.50 5.77 -7.16
C ASP A 52 -1.00 5.86 -7.51
N PHE A 53 -1.80 6.28 -6.53
CA PHE A 53 -3.24 6.49 -6.69
C PHE A 53 -3.58 7.78 -7.43
#